data_AF-A0A947FYQ6-F1
#
_entry.id   AF-A0A947FYQ6-F1
#
_cell.length_a   1.000
_cell.length_b   1.000
_cell.length_c   1.000
_cell.angle_alpha   90.00
_cell.angle_beta   90.00
_cell.angle_gamma   90.00
#
_symmetry.space_group_name_H-M   'P 1'
#
loop_
_entity.id
_entity.type
_entity.pdbx_description
1 polymer ?
#
loop_
_entity_poly.entity_id
_entity_poly.type
_entity_poly.pdbx_seq_one_letter_code
_entity_poly.pdbx_strand_id
1 'polypeptide(L)'
;MYRCELCNRVSRPGERATKVVTQRRPAEYPSRGKAQKGRTSSRSKGQDDPGGAGYEIAKECIACSTCAQEHLAKEAAQEAESLGI
;
A
#
# COMPACT_ATOMS: atom_id res chain seq x y z
N MET A 1 -17.29 4.88 14.94
CA MET A 1 -16.20 4.64 15.91
C MET A 1 -15.59 3.28 15.60
N TYR A 2 -14.28 3.14 15.67
CA TYR A 2 -13.55 1.90 15.45
C TYR A 2 -12.54 1.69 16.59
N ARG A 3 -11.99 0.48 16.73
CA ARG A 3 -10.86 0.24 17.63
C ARG A 3 -9.57 0.33 16.83
N CYS A 4 -8.63 1.14 17.29
CA CYS A 4 -7.28 1.16 16.75
C CYS A 4 -6.65 -0.22 16.97
N GLU A 5 -6.22 -0.89 15.92
CA GLU A 5 -5.63 -2.22 16.01
C GLU A 5 -4.18 -2.20 16.53
N LEU A 6 -3.56 -1.02 16.61
CA LEU A 6 -2.21 -0.84 17.17
C LEU A 6 -2.21 -0.60 18.68
N CYS A 7 -3.13 0.24 19.18
CA CYS A 7 -3.16 0.62 20.60
C CYS A 7 -4.46 0.25 21.33
N ASN A 8 -5.38 -0.45 20.66
CA ASN A 8 -6.65 -0.94 21.17
C ASN A 8 -7.64 0.11 21.71
N ARG A 9 -7.34 1.41 21.60
CA ARG A 9 -8.27 2.48 21.99
C ARG A 9 -9.44 2.57 21.01
N VAL A 10 -10.61 2.95 21.53
CA VAL A 10 -11.75 3.33 20.69
C VAL A 10 -11.52 4.74 20.12
N SER A 11 -11.81 4.92 18.84
CA SER A 11 -11.68 6.21 18.14
C SER A 11 -12.64 7.24 18.70
N ARG A 12 -12.24 8.51 18.72
CA ARG A 12 -13.15 9.62 19.08
C ARG A 12 -14.22 9.80 18.00
N PRO A 13 -15.38 10.40 18.31
CA PRO A 13 -16.33 10.82 17.29
C PRO A 13 -15.66 11.74 16.25
N GLY A 14 -15.90 11.49 14.97
CA GLY A 14 -15.29 12.26 13.86
C GLY A 14 -13.81 11.96 13.57
N GLU A 15 -13.15 11.13 14.38
CA GLU A 15 -11.77 10.72 14.12
C GLU A 15 -11.70 9.80 12.90
N ARG A 16 -10.87 10.16 11.91
CA ARG A 16 -10.70 9.37 10.68
C ARG A 16 -9.94 8.07 10.98
N ALA A 17 -10.32 6.99 10.29
CA ALA A 17 -9.60 5.74 10.26
C ALA A 17 -8.52 5.79 9.18
N THR A 18 -7.27 5.52 9.54
CA THR A 18 -6.16 5.41 8.58
C THR A 18 -5.70 3.97 8.52
N LYS A 19 -5.59 3.42 7.31
CA LYS A 19 -4.98 2.10 7.11
C LYS A 19 -3.47 2.26 7.05
N VAL A 20 -2.76 1.50 7.87
CA VAL A 20 -1.29 1.44 7.85
C VAL A 20 -0.82 0.04 7.53
N VAL A 21 0.25 -0.05 6.76
CA VAL A 21 0.83 -1.32 6.33
C VAL A 21 1.80 -1.80 7.39
N THR A 22 1.54 -2.95 8.00
CA THR A 22 2.41 -3.50 9.06
C THR A 22 3.36 -4.55 8.53
N GLN A 23 3.04 -5.18 7.41
CA GLN A 23 3.89 -6.19 6.80
C GLN A 23 3.80 -6.10 5.27
N ARG A 24 4.97 -6.05 4.62
CA ARG A 24 5.13 -6.18 3.16
C ARG A 24 5.81 -7.51 2.85
N ARG A 25 5.48 -8.11 1.72
CA ARG A 25 6.16 -9.32 1.21
C ARG A 25 6.70 -9.06 -0.20
N PRO A 26 7.91 -9.54 -0.54
CA PRO A 26 8.36 -9.52 -1.92
C PRO A 26 7.45 -10.41 -2.78
N ALA A 27 7.17 -9.98 -4.00
CA ALA A 27 6.33 -10.69 -4.95
C ALA A 27 6.91 -10.58 -6.36
N GLU A 28 6.84 -11.68 -7.11
CA GLU A 28 7.16 -11.72 -8.54
C GLU A 28 5.86 -11.79 -9.34
N TYR A 29 5.72 -10.86 -10.28
CA TYR A 29 4.58 -10.75 -11.16
C TYR A 29 4.93 -11.34 -12.52
N PRO A 30 4.18 -12.34 -13.01
CA PRO A 30 4.42 -12.92 -14.33
C PRO A 30 4.04 -11.94 -15.45
N SER A 31 4.65 -12.09 -16.62
CA SER A 31 4.27 -11.34 -17.81
C SER A 31 2.83 -11.62 -18.23
N ARG A 32 2.05 -10.57 -18.54
CA ARG A 32 0.67 -10.64 -18.99
C ARG A 32 0.51 -10.00 -20.37
N GLY A 33 0.28 -10.82 -21.39
CA GLY A 33 -0.04 -10.34 -22.73
C GLY A 33 -1.43 -9.69 -22.80
N LYS A 34 -1.58 -8.61 -23.58
CA LYS A 34 -2.83 -7.84 -23.77
C LYS A 34 -3.42 -7.32 -22.44
N ALA A 35 -2.57 -6.96 -21.48
CA ALA A 35 -2.99 -6.48 -20.17
C ALA A 35 -3.88 -5.23 -20.27
N GLN A 36 -3.56 -4.32 -21.19
CA GLN A 36 -4.48 -3.24 -21.56
C GLN A 36 -5.34 -3.63 -22.76
N LYS A 37 -6.65 -3.73 -22.52
CA LYS A 37 -7.66 -3.63 -23.58
C LYS A 37 -7.91 -2.14 -23.83
N GLY A 38 -7.34 -1.59 -24.89
CA GLY A 38 -7.64 -0.21 -25.24
C GLY A 38 -9.14 -0.03 -25.49
N ARG A 39 -9.68 1.15 -25.18
CA ARG A 39 -11.06 1.51 -25.52
C ARG A 39 -11.27 1.26 -27.02
N THR A 40 -12.46 0.80 -27.37
CA THR A 40 -12.97 0.44 -28.71
C THR A 40 -13.00 1.60 -29.72
N SER A 41 -11.92 2.39 -29.81
CA SER A 41 -11.60 3.18 -31.00
C SER A 41 -10.48 2.47 -31.75
N SER A 42 -10.60 2.43 -33.07
CA SER A 42 -10.16 1.34 -33.95
C SER A 42 -8.64 1.10 -34.13
N ARG A 43 -7.76 1.57 -33.23
CA ARG A 43 -6.30 1.38 -33.38
C ARG A 43 -5.49 1.27 -32.08
N SER A 44 -6.10 0.90 -30.95
CA SER A 44 -5.30 0.64 -29.74
C SER A 44 -4.62 -0.73 -29.85
N LYS A 45 -3.32 -0.75 -30.16
CA LYS A 45 -2.49 -1.94 -29.91
C LYS A 45 -2.50 -2.16 -28.41
N GLY A 46 -3.03 -3.29 -27.95
CA GLY A 46 -2.99 -3.64 -26.54
C GLY A 46 -1.54 -3.62 -26.06
N GLN A 47 -1.28 -3.00 -24.92
CA GLN A 47 0.04 -2.99 -24.31
C GLN A 47 0.19 -4.25 -23.46
N ASP A 48 1.30 -4.96 -23.67
CA ASP A 48 1.70 -6.09 -22.85
C ASP A 48 2.32 -5.57 -21.55
N ASP A 49 2.04 -6.29 -20.46
CA ASP A 49 2.66 -6.07 -19.16
C ASP A 49 3.80 -7.09 -19.02
N PRO A 50 5.08 -6.67 -19.00
CA PRO A 50 6.21 -7.60 -18.92
C PRO A 50 6.31 -8.30 -17.57
N GLY A 51 5.52 -7.90 -16.56
CA GLY A 51 5.69 -8.37 -15.19
C GLY A 51 6.93 -7.75 -14.53
N GLY A 52 7.39 -8.34 -13.43
CA GLY A 52 8.55 -7.86 -12.68
C GLY A 52 8.51 -8.22 -11.20
N ALA A 53 9.52 -7.80 -10.44
CA ALA A 53 9.56 -7.96 -8.99
C ALA A 53 9.07 -6.69 -8.28
N GLY A 54 8.37 -6.87 -7.17
CA GLY A 54 7.87 -5.77 -6.34
C GLY A 54 7.51 -6.22 -4.93
N TYR A 55 6.69 -5.44 -4.25
CA TYR A 55 6.20 -5.74 -2.90
C TYR A 55 4.68 -5.70 -2.84
N GLU A 56 4.10 -6.65 -2.13
CA GLU A 56 2.67 -6.67 -1.79
C GLU A 56 2.45 -6.33 -0.32
N ILE A 57 1.32 -5.70 -0.03
CA ILE A 57 0.83 -5.51 1.33
C ILE A 57 0.36 -6.88 1.83
N ALA A 58 1.12 -7.47 2.76
CA ALA A 58 0.77 -8.76 3.37
C ALA A 58 -0.20 -8.57 4.54
N LYS A 59 -0.04 -7.49 5.30
CA LYS A 59 -0.94 -7.10 6.39
C LYS A 59 -1.08 -5.59 6.48
N GLU A 60 -2.30 -5.15 6.64
CA GLU A 60 -2.66 -3.78 6.98
C GLU A 60 -3.52 -3.78 8.25
N CYS A 61 -3.51 -2.68 8.98
CA CYS A 61 -4.34 -2.50 10.16
C CYS A 61 -5.00 -1.12 10.17
N ILE A 62 -6.14 -1.02 10.85
CA ILE A 62 -6.82 0.25 11.05
C ILE A 62 -6.25 0.95 12.29
N ALA A 63 -5.64 2.11 12.09
CA ALA A 63 -5.00 2.90 13.12
C ALA A 63 -5.72 4.23 13.37
N CYS A 64 -5.63 4.69 14.62
CA CYS A 64 -5.98 6.07 14.99
C CYS A 64 -4.98 7.07 14.43
N SER A 65 -5.34 8.36 14.39
CA SER A 65 -4.50 9.40 13.75
C SER A 65 -3.08 9.44 14.33
N THR A 66 -2.94 9.32 15.65
CA THR A 66 -1.65 9.31 16.34
C THR A 66 -0.80 8.11 15.95
N CYS A 67 -1.33 6.89 16.08
CA CYS A 67 -0.58 5.68 15.75
C CYS A 67 -0.25 5.63 14.25
N ALA A 68 -1.12 6.16 13.39
CA ALA A 68 -0.85 6.24 11.96
C ALA A 68 0.32 7.19 11.65
N GLN A 69 0.35 8.37 12.27
CA GLN A 69 1.46 9.32 12.11
C GLN A 69 2.79 8.75 12.60
N GLU A 70 2.79 8.12 13.78
CA GLU A 70 3.99 7.47 14.32
C GLU A 70 4.49 6.35 13.40
N HIS A 71 3.59 5.55 12.84
CA HIS A 71 3.96 4.46 11.93
C HIS A 71 4.55 5.01 10.61
N LEU A 72 3.92 6.02 10.02
CA LEU A 72 4.42 6.66 8.80
C LEU A 72 5.78 7.33 9.01
N ALA A 73 6.00 7.96 10.17
CA ALA A 73 7.29 8.55 10.51
C ALA A 73 8.38 7.47 10.64
N LYS A 74 8.07 6.31 11.24
CA LYS A 74 8.99 5.18 11.32
C LYS A 74 9.31 4.61 9.94
N GLU A 75 8.30 4.43 9.08
CA GLU A 75 8.53 3.96 7.71
C GLU A 75 9.41 4.94 6.92
N ALA A 76 9.15 6.24 7.00
CA ALA A 76 9.97 7.25 6.34
C ALA A 76 11.42 7.25 6.84
N ALA A 77 11.65 7.06 8.14
CA ALA A 77 12.99 6.93 8.70
C ALA A 77 13.72 5.66 8.21
N GLN A 78 13.02 4.52 8.17
CA GLN A 78 13.58 3.27 7.64
C GLN A 78 13.90 3.35 6.15
N GLU A 79 13.05 4.03 5.39
CA GLU A 79 13.29 4.27 3.96
C GLU A 79 14.50 5.17 3.75
N ALA A 80 14.63 6.27 4.51
CA ALA A 80 15.80 7.15 4.46
C ALA A 80 17.10 6.39 4.81
N GLU A 81 17.08 5.59 5.88
CA GLU A 81 18.22 4.73 6.26
C GLU A 81 18.58 3.74 5.15
N SER A 82 17.58 3.12 4.51
CA SER A 82 17.80 2.17 3.42
C SER A 82 18.38 2.82 2.15
N LEU A 83 18.11 4.12 1.95
CA LEU A 83 18.65 4.93 0.85
C LEU A 83 20.01 5.56 1.20
N GLY A 84 20.48 5.42 2.45
CA GLY A 84 21.77 5.92 2.90
C GLY A 84 21.87 7.44 2.96
N ILE A 85 20.73 8.13 3.19
CA ILE A 85 20.63 9.59 3.31
C ILE A 85 20.44 9.98 4.78
#